data_AF-A0A510UG32-F1
#
_entry.id   AF-A0A510UG32-F1
#
_cell.length_a   1.000
_cell.length_b   1.000
_cell.length_c   1.000
_cell.angle_alpha   90.00
_cell.angle_beta   90.00
_cell.angle_gamma   90.00
#
_symmetry.space_group_name_H-M   'P 1'
#
loop_
_entity.id
_entity.type
_entity.pdbx_description
1 polymer ?
#
loop_
_entity_poly.entity_id
_entity_poly.type
_entity_poly.pdbx_seq_one_letter_code
_entity_poly.pdbx_strand_id
1 'polypeptide(L)'
;MKNAITFESDTLTTLFYTARKKKNHYELVSVESGAMLIRLGKWEYLVEAGEMFWLPFDSLISETVVPNSTISRICFSIRTHENLPHQGGYLHSTPLLCAALNKLQTKALNNEAQQRLLSVIQDEILDSTCHTSLSDKSSAITHYVAELGKSAAPSQVNLSADMMMLLKVREAEKMRKSGGKMDVIAERLFEGNAQLMEQAFTILSE
;
A
#
# COMPACT_ATOMS: atom_id res chain seq x y z
N MET A 1 10.66 24.73 11.57
CA MET A 1 10.65 23.51 12.39
C MET A 1 10.18 22.36 11.51
N LYS A 2 10.93 21.25 11.43
CA LYS A 2 10.37 20.00 10.88
C LYS A 2 9.67 19.29 12.04
N ASN A 3 8.36 19.10 11.94
CA ASN A 3 7.58 18.41 12.98
C ASN A 3 8.03 16.94 13.07
N ALA A 4 8.00 16.38 14.27
CA ALA A 4 8.42 14.98 14.50
C ALA A 4 7.40 13.97 13.94
N ILE A 5 6.13 14.38 13.83
CA ILE A 5 5.04 13.61 13.26
C ILE A 5 4.36 14.46 12.18
N THR A 6 4.16 13.88 11.01
CA THR A 6 3.53 14.55 9.86
C THR A 6 2.36 13.72 9.34
N PHE A 7 1.37 14.40 8.77
CA PHE A 7 0.22 13.78 8.13
C PHE A 7 0.10 14.27 6.70
N GLU A 8 -0.18 13.36 5.78
CA GLU A 8 -0.49 13.61 4.39
C GLU A 8 -1.66 12.71 3.97
N SER A 9 -2.49 13.18 3.05
CA SER A 9 -3.56 12.38 2.44
C SER A 9 -3.66 12.76 0.97
N ASP A 10 -3.65 11.75 0.11
CA ASP A 10 -3.67 11.91 -1.33
C ASP A 10 -4.68 10.96 -1.97
N THR A 11 -5.37 11.44 -3.00
CA THR A 11 -6.20 10.61 -3.87
C THR A 11 -5.46 10.31 -5.16
N LEU A 12 -5.26 9.04 -5.45
CA LEU A 12 -4.62 8.58 -6.68
C LEU A 12 -5.68 8.06 -7.64
N THR A 13 -5.83 8.70 -8.79
CA THR A 13 -6.80 8.33 -9.83
C THR A 13 -6.30 7.18 -10.71
N THR A 14 -5.00 6.94 -10.72
CA THR A 14 -4.32 5.91 -11.52
C THR A 14 -3.58 4.91 -10.62
N LEU A 15 -3.22 3.78 -11.22
CA LEU A 15 -2.41 2.74 -10.59
C LEU A 15 -1.02 3.30 -10.33
N PHE A 16 -0.66 3.35 -9.05
CA PHE A 16 0.66 3.75 -8.59
C PHE A 16 1.35 2.58 -7.91
N TYR A 17 2.65 2.45 -8.11
CA TYR A 17 3.44 1.47 -7.36
C TYR A 17 4.88 1.94 -7.15
N THR A 18 5.50 1.44 -6.09
CA THR A 18 6.89 1.76 -5.76
C THR A 18 7.82 0.56 -5.95
N ALA A 19 9.09 0.86 -6.22
CA ALA A 19 10.14 -0.14 -6.08
C ALA A 19 10.32 -0.49 -4.60
N ARG A 20 10.83 -1.71 -4.35
CA ARG A 20 11.07 -2.17 -2.98
C ARG A 20 12.21 -1.36 -2.33
N LYS A 21 11.93 -0.66 -1.23
CA LYS A 21 12.88 0.20 -0.53
C LYS A 21 12.72 0.09 0.99
N LYS A 22 13.82 0.35 1.71
CA LYS A 22 13.79 0.46 3.18
C LYS A 22 13.18 1.79 3.57
N LYS A 23 12.19 1.76 4.48
CA LYS A 23 11.61 2.98 5.06
C LYS A 23 12.58 3.61 6.07
N ASN A 24 12.73 4.92 6.00
CA ASN A 24 13.61 5.71 6.88
C ASN A 24 12.85 6.42 8.02
N HIS A 25 11.59 6.06 8.22
CA HIS A 25 10.68 6.54 9.27
C HIS A 25 9.70 5.42 9.61
N TYR A 26 8.97 5.56 10.71
CA TYR A 26 7.79 4.74 10.96
C TYR A 26 6.58 5.38 10.28
N GLU A 27 5.63 4.57 9.84
CA GLU A 27 4.48 5.07 9.08
C GLU A 27 3.21 4.28 9.44
N LEU A 28 2.14 5.01 9.73
CA LEU A 28 0.79 4.46 9.73
C LEU A 28 0.15 4.80 8.38
N VAL A 29 -0.25 3.77 7.64
CA VAL A 29 -1.03 3.90 6.41
C VAL A 29 -2.49 3.63 6.73
N SER A 30 -3.40 4.47 6.25
CA SER A 30 -4.84 4.29 6.36
C SER A 30 -5.48 4.43 4.99
N VAL A 31 -6.36 3.51 4.63
CA VAL A 31 -7.11 3.56 3.37
C VAL A 31 -8.49 4.16 3.64
N GLU A 32 -8.76 5.32 3.06
CA GLU A 32 -10.06 5.99 3.20
C GLU A 32 -11.07 5.47 2.18
N SER A 33 -10.60 5.28 0.95
CA SER A 33 -11.39 4.75 -0.16
C SER A 33 -10.52 3.89 -1.07
N GLY A 34 -11.13 2.92 -1.76
CA GLY A 34 -10.41 2.01 -2.62
C GLY A 34 -9.57 0.99 -1.84
N ALA A 35 -8.34 0.75 -2.29
CA ALA A 35 -7.45 -0.25 -1.70
C ALA A 35 -5.96 0.00 -2.00
N MET A 36 -5.11 -0.61 -1.18
CA MET A 36 -3.66 -0.58 -1.34
C MET A 36 -3.06 -1.95 -1.07
N LEU A 37 -2.05 -2.34 -1.84
CA LEU A 37 -1.18 -3.46 -1.53
C LEU A 37 0.09 -2.96 -0.89
N ILE A 38 0.42 -3.54 0.26
CA ILE A 38 1.70 -3.34 0.92
C ILE A 38 2.44 -4.67 0.88
N ARG A 39 3.56 -4.71 0.16
CA ARG A 39 4.44 -5.86 0.20
C ARG A 39 5.38 -5.73 1.39
N LEU A 40 5.19 -6.55 2.42
CA LEU A 40 6.08 -6.63 3.58
C LEU A 40 6.66 -8.05 3.68
N GLY A 41 7.99 -8.16 3.63
CA GLY A 41 8.65 -9.47 3.55
C GLY A 41 8.35 -10.18 2.23
N LYS A 42 7.74 -11.36 2.29
CA LYS A 42 7.37 -12.13 1.09
C LYS A 42 5.89 -12.00 0.71
N TRP A 43 5.09 -11.34 1.53
CA TRP A 43 3.64 -11.30 1.41
C TRP A 43 3.16 -9.96 0.85
N GLU A 44 2.11 -10.01 0.05
CA GLU A 44 1.34 -8.84 -0.41
C GLU A 44 0.10 -8.74 0.50
N TYR A 45 0.04 -7.70 1.32
CA TYR A 45 -1.07 -7.40 2.20
C TYR A 45 -2.04 -6.47 1.49
N LEU A 46 -3.29 -6.88 1.33
CA LEU A 46 -4.37 -6.02 0.83
C LEU A 46 -4.96 -5.23 1.99
N VAL A 47 -4.84 -3.92 1.94
CA VAL A 47 -5.45 -2.97 2.88
C VAL A 47 -6.63 -2.33 2.16
N GLU A 48 -7.84 -2.61 2.64
CA GLU A 48 -9.10 -2.12 2.09
C GLU A 48 -9.58 -0.86 2.85
N ALA A 49 -10.58 -0.16 2.30
CA ALA A 49 -11.14 1.03 2.93
C ALA A 49 -11.57 0.77 4.40
N GLY A 50 -11.17 1.67 5.29
CA GLY A 50 -11.38 1.57 6.74
C GLY A 50 -10.29 0.79 7.49
N GLU A 51 -9.38 0.13 6.78
CA GLU A 51 -8.25 -0.59 7.38
C GLU A 51 -7.01 0.30 7.51
N MET A 52 -6.16 -0.07 8.47
CA MET A 52 -4.91 0.60 8.76
C MET A 52 -3.76 -0.41 8.80
N PHE A 53 -2.59 0.00 8.34
CA PHE A 53 -1.40 -0.83 8.29
C PHE A 53 -0.19 -0.08 8.84
N TRP A 54 0.47 -0.69 9.81
CA TRP A 54 1.66 -0.16 10.46
C TRP A 54 2.94 -0.64 9.76
N LEU A 55 3.80 0.32 9.45
CA LEU A 55 5.11 0.12 8.83
C LEU A 55 6.20 0.58 9.79
N PRO A 56 6.96 -0.37 10.37
CA PRO A 56 8.08 -0.04 11.23
C PRO A 56 9.23 0.62 10.44
N PHE A 57 10.07 1.34 11.17
CA PHE A 57 11.37 1.78 10.66
C PHE A 57 12.21 0.61 10.13
N ASP A 58 13.00 0.88 9.08
CA ASP A 58 13.87 -0.08 8.39
C ASP A 58 13.14 -1.30 7.79
N SER A 59 11.81 -1.23 7.67
CA SER A 59 11.04 -2.22 6.94
C SER A 59 11.29 -2.11 5.44
N LEU A 60 11.59 -3.26 4.80
CA LEU A 60 11.81 -3.34 3.36
C LEU A 60 10.49 -3.64 2.66
N ILE A 61 9.87 -2.61 2.09
CA ILE A 61 8.51 -2.66 1.55
C ILE A 61 8.42 -2.14 0.12
N SER A 62 7.36 -2.54 -0.58
CA SER A 62 6.87 -1.85 -1.78
C SER A 62 5.36 -1.63 -1.65
N GLU A 63 4.86 -0.61 -2.33
CA GLU A 63 3.47 -0.19 -2.27
C GLU A 63 2.84 -0.32 -3.65
N THR A 64 1.54 -0.60 -3.70
CA THR A 64 0.71 -0.47 -4.90
C THR A 64 -0.61 0.14 -4.48
N VAL A 65 -0.95 1.32 -4.99
CA VAL A 65 -2.26 1.95 -4.74
C VAL A 65 -3.15 1.66 -5.93
N VAL A 66 -4.33 1.11 -5.66
CA VAL A 66 -5.34 0.82 -6.70
C VAL A 66 -5.90 2.14 -7.23
N PRO A 67 -6.24 2.26 -8.54
CA PRO A 67 -6.88 3.45 -9.08
C PRO A 67 -8.09 3.91 -8.26
N ASN A 68 -8.27 5.23 -8.18
CA ASN A 68 -9.34 5.90 -7.44
C ASN A 68 -9.35 5.56 -5.94
N SER A 69 -8.17 5.45 -5.34
CA SER A 69 -8.02 5.23 -3.89
C SER A 69 -7.51 6.49 -3.19
N THR A 70 -8.01 6.73 -1.99
CA THR A 70 -7.55 7.80 -1.11
C THR A 70 -6.78 7.19 0.06
N ILE A 71 -5.52 7.59 0.19
CA ILE A 71 -4.58 7.03 1.16
C ILE A 71 -4.08 8.15 2.08
N SER A 72 -4.30 7.97 3.37
CA SER A 72 -3.71 8.78 4.43
C SER A 72 -2.45 8.13 4.97
N ARG A 73 -1.43 8.95 5.26
CA ARG A 73 -0.18 8.53 5.89
C ARG A 73 0.14 9.42 7.08
N ILE A 74 0.55 8.80 8.17
CA ILE A 74 1.17 9.48 9.31
C ILE A 74 2.59 8.98 9.47
N CYS A 75 3.56 9.87 9.30
CA CYS A 75 4.98 9.55 9.36
C CYS A 75 5.58 10.02 10.68
N PHE A 76 6.28 9.14 11.38
CA PHE A 76 6.96 9.43 12.65
C PHE A 76 8.48 9.39 12.45
N SER A 77 9.13 10.48 12.83
CA SER A 77 10.58 10.60 12.82
C SER A 77 11.23 9.54 13.72
N ILE A 78 12.29 8.89 13.24
CA ILE A 78 13.10 7.92 14.00
C ILE A 78 13.75 8.50 15.26
N ARG A 79 13.83 9.83 15.35
CA ARG A 79 14.34 10.56 16.52
C ARG A 79 13.29 10.71 17.62
N THR A 80 12.09 10.15 17.43
CA THR A 80 11.12 10.06 18.51
C THR A 80 11.69 9.21 19.64
N HIS A 81 11.42 9.58 20.89
CA HIS A 81 11.86 8.83 22.06
C HIS A 81 10.91 7.70 22.44
N GLU A 82 9.73 7.66 21.82
CA GLU A 82 8.69 6.68 22.11
C GLU A 82 9.02 5.29 21.55
N ASN A 83 8.64 4.25 22.30
CA ASN A 83 8.82 2.85 21.92
C ASN A 83 7.73 2.39 20.94
N LEU A 84 7.73 2.96 19.74
CA LEU A 84 6.77 2.60 18.69
C LEU A 84 6.86 1.11 18.30
N PRO A 85 5.73 0.47 17.89
CA PRO A 85 5.72 -0.96 17.60
C PRO A 85 6.76 -1.37 16.54
N HIS A 86 7.56 -2.40 16.87
CA HIS A 86 8.57 -2.93 15.96
C HIS A 86 8.01 -3.92 14.94
N GLN A 87 6.86 -4.53 15.23
CA GLN A 87 6.19 -5.46 14.33
C GLN A 87 5.26 -4.69 13.39
N GLY A 88 5.47 -4.83 12.08
CA GLY A 88 4.56 -4.30 11.07
C GLY A 88 3.38 -5.23 10.82
N GLY A 89 2.31 -4.70 10.25
CA GLY A 89 1.09 -5.46 9.98
C GLY A 89 -0.15 -4.60 10.03
N TYR A 90 -1.31 -5.24 9.96
CA TYR A 90 -2.58 -4.58 10.21
C TYR A 90 -2.63 -4.09 11.64
N LEU A 91 -3.03 -2.84 11.81
CA LEU A 91 -3.23 -2.22 13.12
C LEU A 91 -4.69 -2.38 13.53
N HIS A 92 -4.94 -2.74 14.78
CA HIS A 92 -6.31 -2.77 15.30
C HIS A 92 -6.87 -1.35 15.42
N SER A 93 -7.95 -1.06 14.70
CA SER A 93 -8.59 0.25 14.70
C SER A 93 -9.45 0.45 15.96
N THR A 94 -8.99 1.29 16.88
CA THR A 94 -9.81 1.72 18.04
C THR A 94 -10.80 2.81 17.61
N PRO A 95 -11.93 2.99 18.33
CA PRO A 95 -12.86 4.07 18.05
C PRO A 95 -12.22 5.47 18.11
N LEU A 96 -11.27 5.68 19.04
CA LEU A 96 -10.58 6.96 19.18
C LEU A 96 -9.60 7.20 18.03
N LEU A 97 -8.81 6.19 17.65
CA LEU A 97 -7.89 6.28 16.51
C LEU A 97 -8.65 6.58 15.21
N CYS A 98 -9.75 5.88 14.94
CA CYS A 98 -10.62 6.14 13.80
C CYS A 98 -11.16 7.58 13.81
N ALA A 99 -11.68 8.05 14.94
CA ALA A 99 -12.22 9.41 15.05
C ALA A 99 -11.13 10.48 14.86
N ALA A 100 -9.93 10.24 15.36
CA ALA A 100 -8.78 11.13 15.19
C ALA A 100 -8.34 11.21 13.72
N LEU A 101 -8.21 10.06 13.04
CA LEU A 101 -7.88 10.01 11.61
C LEU A 101 -8.95 10.69 10.75
N ASN A 102 -10.22 10.38 10.97
CA ASN A 102 -11.32 11.03 10.25
C ASN A 102 -11.29 12.55 10.42
N LYS A 103 -10.92 13.05 11.61
CA LYS A 103 -10.81 14.48 11.87
C LYS A 103 -9.61 15.12 11.16
N LEU A 104 -8.49 14.41 10.99
CA LEU A 104 -7.36 14.85 10.18
C LEU A 104 -7.73 14.95 8.70
N GLN A 105 -8.54 14.02 8.20
CA GLN A 105 -8.92 13.91 6.79
C GLN A 105 -9.99 14.94 6.37
N THR A 106 -10.94 15.22 7.25
CA THR A 106 -12.16 15.99 6.88
C THR A 106 -12.09 17.47 7.22
N LYS A 107 -11.14 17.91 8.05
CA LYS A 107 -11.12 19.27 8.58
C LYS A 107 -9.76 19.93 8.36
N ALA A 108 -9.79 21.14 7.81
CA ALA A 108 -8.65 22.04 7.87
C ALA A 108 -8.39 22.41 9.34
N LEU A 109 -7.41 21.73 9.94
CA LEU A 109 -6.91 22.06 11.27
C LEU A 109 -5.78 23.08 11.11
N ASN A 110 -5.66 23.99 12.08
CA ASN A 110 -4.43 24.75 12.18
C ASN A 110 -3.30 23.81 12.65
N ASN A 111 -2.06 24.23 12.40
CA ASN A 111 -0.87 23.41 12.69
C ASN A 111 -0.84 22.91 14.14
N GLU A 112 -1.22 23.74 15.11
CA GLU A 112 -1.15 23.39 16.52
C GLU A 112 -2.19 22.33 16.92
N ALA A 113 -3.42 22.46 16.43
CA ALA A 113 -4.48 21.47 16.64
C ALA A 113 -4.18 20.16 15.93
N GLN A 114 -3.60 20.22 14.72
CA GLN A 114 -3.15 19.04 13.99
C GLN A 114 -2.05 18.31 14.78
N GLN A 115 -1.05 19.03 15.28
CA GLN A 115 0.04 18.41 16.06
C GLN A 115 -0.47 17.78 17.36
N ARG A 116 -1.39 18.42 18.10
CA ARG A 116 -2.04 17.80 19.26
C ARG A 116 -2.78 16.51 18.91
N LEU A 117 -3.47 16.49 17.77
CA LEU A 117 -4.19 15.31 17.32
C LEU A 117 -3.24 14.18 16.90
N LEU A 118 -2.11 14.52 16.29
CA LEU A 118 -1.07 13.55 15.96
C LEU A 118 -0.41 12.94 17.20
N SER A 119 -0.26 13.72 18.29
CA SER A 119 0.17 13.18 19.59
C SER A 119 -0.84 12.17 20.15
N VAL A 120 -2.14 12.47 20.09
CA VAL A 120 -3.18 11.50 20.52
C VAL A 120 -3.12 10.20 19.69
N ILE A 121 -2.91 10.31 18.38
CA ILE A 121 -2.74 9.13 17.52
C ILE A 121 -1.47 8.35 17.89
N GLN A 122 -0.38 9.04 18.24
CA GLN A 122 0.84 8.39 18.71
C GLN A 122 0.57 7.56 19.96
N ASP A 123 -0.14 8.13 20.94
CA ASP A 123 -0.52 7.43 22.17
C ASP A 123 -1.35 6.18 21.87
N GLU A 124 -2.36 6.29 21.01
CA GLU A 124 -3.18 5.14 20.58
C GLU A 124 -2.35 4.05 19.88
N ILE A 125 -1.35 4.42 19.07
CA ILE A 125 -0.46 3.46 18.39
C ILE A 125 0.45 2.74 19.39
N LEU A 126 0.92 3.43 20.43
CA LEU A 126 1.78 2.83 21.46
C LEU A 126 1.05 1.73 22.24
N ASP A 127 -0.25 1.89 22.45
CA ASP A 127 -1.11 0.90 23.11
C ASP A 127 -1.71 -0.15 22.14
N SER A 128 -1.50 0.02 20.85
CA SER A 128 -2.07 -0.85 19.82
C SER A 128 -1.21 -2.10 19.55
N THR A 129 -1.89 -3.17 19.12
CA THR A 129 -1.23 -4.39 18.62
C THR A 129 -1.32 -4.47 17.10
N CYS A 130 -0.24 -4.94 16.47
CA CYS A 130 -0.20 -5.24 15.05
C CYS A 130 -0.25 -6.75 14.79
N HIS A 131 -0.89 -7.18 13.70
CA HIS A 131 -0.84 -8.58 13.26
C HIS A 131 -0.54 -8.71 11.77
N THR A 132 0.08 -9.83 11.40
CA THR A 132 0.42 -10.17 10.00
C THR A 132 -0.43 -11.32 9.45
N SER A 133 -1.55 -11.62 10.10
CA SER A 133 -2.53 -12.60 9.60
C SER A 133 -3.01 -12.17 8.22
N LEU A 134 -2.83 -13.04 7.22
CA LEU A 134 -3.25 -12.78 5.85
C LEU A 134 -4.72 -13.07 5.70
N SER A 135 -5.45 -12.16 5.05
CA SER A 135 -6.77 -12.48 4.51
C SER A 135 -6.66 -13.47 3.34
N ASP A 136 -7.75 -14.16 3.02
CA ASP A 136 -7.81 -15.04 1.85
C ASP A 136 -7.44 -14.30 0.57
N LYS A 137 -7.90 -13.04 0.43
CA LYS A 137 -7.54 -12.15 -0.68
C LYS A 137 -6.04 -11.86 -0.71
N SER A 138 -5.41 -11.51 0.42
CA SER A 138 -3.96 -11.25 0.49
C SER A 138 -3.13 -12.48 0.13
N SER A 139 -3.57 -13.65 0.58
CA SER A 139 -2.95 -14.94 0.24
C SER A 139 -3.07 -15.24 -1.26
N ALA A 140 -4.26 -15.06 -1.82
CA ALA A 140 -4.54 -15.19 -3.24
C ALA A 140 -3.69 -14.23 -4.09
N ILE A 141 -3.61 -12.95 -3.72
CA ILE A 141 -2.76 -11.94 -4.39
C ILE A 141 -1.30 -12.36 -4.36
N THR A 142 -0.80 -12.77 -3.19
CA THR A 142 0.60 -13.21 -3.07
C THR A 142 0.89 -14.38 -3.99
N HIS A 143 -0.01 -15.37 -4.04
CA HIS A 143 0.14 -16.53 -4.93
C HIS A 143 0.12 -16.11 -6.40
N TYR A 144 -0.88 -15.32 -6.80
CA TYR A 144 -1.05 -14.89 -8.19
C TYR A 144 0.17 -14.10 -8.69
N VAL A 145 0.67 -13.14 -7.92
CA VAL A 145 1.87 -12.35 -8.26
C VAL A 145 3.10 -13.26 -8.41
N ALA A 146 3.25 -14.26 -7.54
CA ALA A 146 4.35 -15.22 -7.64
C ALA A 146 4.25 -16.09 -8.91
N GLU A 147 3.04 -16.40 -9.38
CA GLU A 147 2.79 -17.14 -10.62
C GLU A 147 3.02 -16.30 -11.88
N LEU A 148 2.63 -15.01 -11.89
CA LEU A 148 3.01 -14.09 -12.97
C LEU A 148 4.54 -13.99 -13.13
N GLY A 149 5.27 -14.18 -12.02
CA GLY A 149 6.72 -14.33 -11.95
C GLY A 149 7.29 -15.58 -12.63
N LYS A 150 6.46 -16.53 -13.08
CA LYS A 150 6.84 -17.77 -13.76
C LYS A 150 6.36 -17.77 -15.22
N SER A 151 6.84 -18.70 -16.03
CA SER A 151 6.43 -18.87 -17.44
C SER A 151 5.20 -19.77 -17.63
N ALA A 152 4.60 -20.25 -16.54
CA ALA A 152 3.42 -21.11 -16.59
C ALA A 152 2.14 -20.27 -16.48
N ALA A 153 1.05 -20.75 -17.07
CA ALA A 153 -0.27 -20.14 -16.89
C ALA A 153 -0.62 -20.11 -15.39
N PRO A 154 -1.06 -18.96 -14.85
CA PRO A 154 -1.44 -18.87 -13.44
C PRO A 154 -2.61 -19.81 -13.16
N SER A 155 -2.58 -20.44 -12.00
CA SER A 155 -3.66 -21.27 -11.51
C SER A 155 -4.93 -20.45 -11.30
N GLN A 156 -6.08 -21.12 -11.17
CA GLN A 156 -7.32 -20.44 -10.85
C GLN A 156 -7.22 -19.84 -9.44
N VAL A 157 -7.22 -18.51 -9.36
CA VAL A 157 -7.15 -17.78 -8.09
C VAL A 157 -8.49 -17.09 -7.82
N ASN A 158 -8.91 -17.06 -6.56
CA ASN A 158 -10.10 -16.36 -6.12
C ASN A 158 -9.87 -14.83 -6.05
N LEU A 159 -9.71 -14.19 -7.21
CA LEU A 159 -9.55 -12.74 -7.37
C LEU A 159 -10.49 -12.21 -8.46
N SER A 160 -10.89 -10.96 -8.35
CA SER A 160 -11.67 -10.30 -9.40
C SER A 160 -10.82 -10.13 -10.67
N ALA A 161 -11.48 -10.07 -11.82
CA ALA A 161 -10.83 -9.80 -13.11
C ALA A 161 -10.06 -8.48 -13.08
N ASP A 162 -10.63 -7.44 -12.46
CA ASP A 162 -10.00 -6.12 -12.32
C ASP A 162 -8.70 -6.19 -11.51
N MET A 163 -8.71 -6.91 -10.39
CA MET A 163 -7.52 -7.07 -9.56
C MET A 163 -6.43 -7.87 -10.29
N MET A 164 -6.82 -8.94 -10.98
CA MET A 164 -5.88 -9.71 -11.80
C MET A 164 -5.26 -8.86 -12.91
N MET A 165 -6.06 -8.07 -13.62
CA MET A 165 -5.59 -7.16 -14.66
C MET A 165 -4.64 -6.10 -14.10
N LEU A 166 -4.99 -5.48 -12.96
CA LEU A 166 -4.14 -4.49 -12.28
C LEU A 166 -2.77 -5.09 -11.92
N LEU A 167 -2.75 -6.30 -11.37
CA LEU A 167 -1.51 -6.99 -11.03
C LEU A 167 -0.69 -7.35 -12.27
N LYS A 168 -1.33 -7.78 -13.37
CA LYS A 168 -0.66 -7.99 -14.65
C LYS A 168 -0.01 -6.71 -15.17
N VAL A 169 -0.74 -5.59 -15.16
CA VAL A 169 -0.22 -4.28 -15.58
C VAL A 169 0.97 -3.85 -14.71
N ARG A 170 0.86 -3.99 -13.38
CA ARG A 170 1.95 -3.71 -12.45
C ARG A 170 3.21 -4.52 -12.77
N GLU A 171 3.08 -5.83 -12.97
CA GLU A 171 4.23 -6.70 -13.26
C GLU A 171 4.80 -6.46 -14.67
N ALA A 172 3.95 -6.20 -15.65
CA ALA A 172 4.37 -5.84 -17.01
C ALA A 172 5.18 -4.55 -17.03
N GLU A 173 4.73 -3.51 -16.31
CA GLU A 173 5.45 -2.25 -16.22
C GLU A 173 6.78 -2.39 -15.46
N LYS A 174 6.83 -3.24 -14.42
CA LYS A 174 8.11 -3.59 -13.77
C LYS A 174 9.06 -4.27 -14.75
N MET A 175 8.59 -5.24 -15.53
CA MET A 175 9.40 -5.91 -16.54
C MET A 175 9.91 -4.91 -17.59
N ARG A 176 9.04 -4.01 -18.06
CA ARG A 176 9.41 -2.93 -19.00
C ARG A 176 10.51 -2.03 -18.44
N LYS A 177 10.33 -1.51 -17.21
CA LYS A 177 11.33 -0.66 -16.54
C LYS A 177 12.66 -1.37 -16.27
N SER A 178 12.66 -2.71 -16.23
CA SER A 178 13.88 -3.53 -16.14
C SER A 178 14.52 -3.89 -17.49
N GLY A 179 13.99 -3.36 -18.61
CA GLY A 179 14.52 -3.60 -19.96
C GLY A 179 13.91 -4.78 -20.70
N GLY A 180 12.78 -5.33 -20.21
CA GLY A 180 12.03 -6.37 -20.92
C GLY A 180 11.45 -5.86 -22.24
N LYS A 181 11.55 -6.67 -23.30
CA LYS A 181 10.96 -6.36 -24.60
C LYS A 181 9.44 -6.53 -24.57
N MET A 182 8.72 -5.68 -25.32
CA MET A 182 7.25 -5.63 -25.29
C MET A 182 6.59 -6.94 -25.74
N ASP A 183 7.12 -7.59 -26.78
CA ASP A 183 6.70 -8.89 -27.28
C ASP A 183 6.78 -9.98 -26.19
N VAL A 184 7.91 -10.06 -25.49
CA VAL A 184 8.12 -11.03 -24.41
C VAL A 184 7.17 -10.79 -23.23
N ILE A 185 6.92 -9.52 -22.89
CA ILE A 185 5.99 -9.16 -21.82
C ILE A 185 4.55 -9.51 -22.21
N ALA A 186 4.15 -9.20 -23.45
CA ALA A 186 2.83 -9.49 -23.98
C ALA A 186 2.56 -11.00 -24.06
N GLU A 187 3.50 -11.80 -24.59
CA GLU A 187 3.40 -13.26 -24.61
C GLU A 187 3.19 -13.82 -23.20
N ARG A 188 3.94 -13.30 -22.23
CA ARG A 188 3.94 -13.83 -20.88
C ARG A 188 2.71 -13.46 -20.05
N LEU A 189 2.28 -12.21 -20.11
CA LEU A 189 1.25 -11.67 -19.19
C LEU A 189 -0.11 -11.45 -19.88
N PHE A 190 -0.11 -11.32 -21.20
CA PHE A 190 -1.29 -10.97 -22.01
C PHE A 190 -1.54 -11.94 -23.16
N GLU A 191 -1.02 -13.17 -23.09
CA GLU A 191 -1.25 -14.22 -24.10
C GLU A 191 -0.87 -13.79 -25.53
N GLY A 192 0.15 -12.94 -25.65
CA GLY A 192 0.63 -12.39 -26.92
C GLY A 192 -0.15 -11.16 -27.41
N ASN A 193 -1.20 -10.74 -26.68
CA ASN A 193 -2.01 -9.58 -27.06
C ASN A 193 -1.35 -8.26 -26.64
N ALA A 194 -0.42 -7.78 -27.48
CA ALA A 194 0.28 -6.51 -27.26
C ALA A 194 -0.65 -5.30 -27.24
N GLN A 195 -1.72 -5.30 -28.05
CA GLN A 195 -2.69 -4.20 -28.08
C GLN A 195 -3.46 -4.08 -26.76
N LEU A 196 -3.87 -5.20 -26.17
CA LEU A 196 -4.50 -5.22 -24.85
C LEU A 196 -3.53 -4.72 -23.78
N MET A 197 -2.26 -5.10 -23.84
CA MET A 197 -1.23 -4.62 -22.90
C MET A 197 -1.07 -3.09 -22.97
N GLU A 198 -0.95 -2.53 -24.18
CA GLU A 198 -0.82 -1.07 -24.38
C GLU A 198 -2.06 -0.32 -23.88
N GLN A 199 -3.26 -0.83 -24.16
CA GLN A 199 -4.50 -0.26 -23.61
C GLN A 199 -4.52 -0.34 -22.08
N ALA A 200 -4.08 -1.47 -21.51
CA ALA A 200 -4.08 -1.65 -20.07
C ALA A 200 -3.07 -0.72 -19.37
N PHE A 201 -1.98 -0.30 -20.03
CA PHE A 201 -1.03 0.68 -19.48
C PHE A 201 -1.63 2.08 -19.28
N THR A 202 -2.77 2.40 -19.89
CA THR A 202 -3.46 3.69 -19.67
C THR A 202 -3.91 3.91 -18.22
N ILE A 203 -3.98 2.84 -17.41
CA ILE A 203 -4.34 2.94 -16.00
C ILE A 203 -3.16 3.33 -15.10
N LEU A 204 -1.92 3.37 -15.62
CA LEU A 204 -0.73 3.72 -14.84
C LEU A 204 -0.65 5.24 -14.61
N SER A 205 -0.06 5.65 -13.49
CA SER A 205 0.37 7.04 -13.32
C SER A 205 1.50 7.36 -14.31
N GLU A 206 1.41 8.52 -14.98
CA GLU A 206 2.50 9.06 -15.81
C GLU A 206 3.82 9.21 -15.03
#